data_AF-A0A3G9J6D9-F1
#
_entry.id   AF-A0A3G9J6D9-F1
#
_cell.length_a   1.000
_cell.length_b   1.000
_cell.length_c   1.000
_cell.angle_alpha   90.00
_cell.angle_beta   90.00
_cell.angle_gamma   90.00
#
_symmetry.space_group_name_H-M   'P 1'
#
loop_
_entity.id
_entity.type
_entity.pdbx_description
1 polymer ?
#
loop_
_entity_poly.entity_id
_entity_poly.type
_entity_poly.pdbx_seq_one_letter_code
_entity_poly.pdbx_strand_id
1 'polypeptide(L)'
;MANSMIDKLLSKGLTENEDNKTVPDFKIGDVIAFSNTGVSYRIVSLIDDEVQLVQMNINSINIKAISKDYLNKLLDRSEIQILQHEDLIVDEDKIDFKIREAHDLNMKIAIEMQKYFKNDYIKLKTQAGTHFTQAQMTKYGIGKTKIWRIYRRFLQSGFDTNALYDQRILSHDLSHRVYHSKVGRKPKYSTFGKSD
;
A
#
# COMPACT_ATOMS: atom_id res chain seq x y z
N MET A 1 12.06 -17.46 -3.20
CA MET A 1 11.99 -18.01 -4.57
C MET A 1 10.69 -17.65 -5.30
N ALA A 2 9.50 -17.69 -4.65
CA ALA A 2 8.21 -17.36 -5.30
C ALA A 2 8.15 -15.97 -5.97
N ASN A 3 8.67 -14.92 -5.31
CA ASN A 3 8.67 -13.57 -5.88
C ASN A 3 9.45 -13.47 -7.21
N SER A 4 10.55 -14.21 -7.38
CA SER A 4 11.34 -14.18 -8.62
C SER A 4 10.61 -14.78 -9.82
N MET A 5 9.74 -15.78 -9.60
CA MET A 5 8.96 -16.42 -10.66
C MET A 5 7.78 -15.54 -11.09
N ILE A 6 7.10 -14.91 -10.13
CA ILE A 6 6.04 -13.92 -10.41
C ILE A 6 6.63 -12.68 -11.07
N ASP A 7 7.77 -12.18 -10.61
CA ASP A 7 8.47 -11.06 -11.25
C ASP A 7 8.80 -11.39 -12.71
N LYS A 8 9.22 -12.63 -13.00
CA LYS A 8 9.47 -13.11 -14.37
C LYS A 8 8.21 -13.31 -15.21
N LEU A 9 7.09 -13.69 -14.59
CA LEU A 9 5.80 -13.81 -15.29
C LEU A 9 5.30 -12.41 -15.70
N LEU A 10 5.29 -11.47 -14.76
CA LEU A 10 4.81 -10.11 -14.99
C LEU A 10 5.76 -9.27 -15.87
N SER A 11 7.01 -9.68 -16.07
CA SER A 11 7.95 -9.01 -16.97
C SER A 11 7.94 -9.53 -18.42
N LYS A 12 7.21 -10.61 -18.73
CA LYS A 12 7.26 -11.30 -20.03
C LYS A 12 6.08 -10.99 -20.97
N GLY A 13 5.09 -10.22 -20.53
CA GLY A 13 3.87 -9.94 -21.28
C GLY A 13 4.04 -8.91 -22.40
N LEU A 14 4.67 -9.28 -23.50
CA LEU A 14 4.56 -8.61 -24.79
C LEU A 14 4.55 -9.69 -25.88
N THR A 15 3.35 -10.13 -26.29
CA THR A 15 3.05 -10.60 -27.66
C THR A 15 1.57 -10.97 -27.84
N GLU A 16 1.00 -10.33 -28.87
CA GLU A 16 -0.07 -10.64 -29.83
C GLU A 16 -1.35 -11.40 -29.45
N ASN A 17 -2.42 -10.94 -30.13
CA ASN A 17 -3.85 -11.20 -30.01
C ASN A 17 -4.27 -12.63 -30.38
N GLU A 18 -5.36 -13.11 -29.77
CA GLU A 18 -6.49 -13.73 -30.50
C GLU A 18 -7.74 -13.91 -29.59
N ASP A 19 -8.88 -13.63 -30.22
CA ASP A 19 -10.28 -13.98 -29.95
C ASP A 19 -11.09 -13.52 -28.72
N ASN A 20 -12.26 -12.98 -29.08
CA ASN A 20 -13.38 -12.52 -28.26
C ASN A 20 -13.83 -13.57 -27.23
N LYS A 21 -13.35 -13.43 -26.00
CA LYS A 21 -14.07 -13.80 -24.78
C LYS A 21 -14.44 -12.53 -24.03
N THR A 22 -15.59 -12.55 -23.38
CA THR A 22 -16.03 -11.50 -22.45
C THR A 22 -14.89 -11.13 -21.51
N VAL A 23 -14.25 -9.99 -21.79
CA VAL A 23 -13.16 -9.46 -20.97
C VAL A 23 -13.75 -9.16 -19.60
N PRO A 24 -13.24 -9.75 -18.51
CA PRO A 24 -13.64 -9.34 -17.18
C PRO A 24 -13.33 -7.86 -17.00
N ASP A 25 -14.32 -7.08 -16.60
CA ASP A 25 -14.19 -5.63 -16.41
C ASP A 25 -13.33 -5.38 -15.16
N PHE A 26 -12.04 -5.09 -15.37
CA PHE A 26 -11.11 -4.73 -14.31
C PHE A 26 -11.51 -3.39 -13.71
N LYS A 27 -11.69 -3.32 -12.39
CA LYS A 27 -11.95 -2.05 -11.70
C LYS A 27 -10.79 -1.63 -10.83
N ILE A 28 -10.61 -0.32 -10.69
CA ILE A 28 -9.68 0.24 -9.71
C ILE A 28 -10.15 -0.20 -8.31
N GLY A 29 -9.21 -0.68 -7.50
CA GLY A 29 -9.47 -1.22 -6.17
C GLY A 29 -9.56 -2.75 -6.14
N ASP A 30 -9.90 -3.41 -7.25
CA ASP A 30 -10.00 -4.87 -7.30
C ASP A 30 -8.65 -5.55 -7.01
N VAL A 31 -8.72 -6.77 -6.48
CA VAL A 31 -7.56 -7.57 -6.10
C VAL A 31 -7.36 -8.72 -7.07
N ILE A 32 -6.17 -8.78 -7.66
CA ILE A 32 -5.67 -9.90 -8.44
C ILE A 32 -4.88 -10.82 -7.50
N ALA A 33 -5.45 -11.99 -7.19
CA ALA A 33 -4.79 -13.00 -6.36
C ALA A 33 -4.24 -14.15 -7.23
N PHE A 34 -2.97 -14.50 -7.03
CA PHE A 34 -2.34 -15.62 -7.73
C PHE A 34 -2.59 -16.93 -6.98
N SER A 35 -3.18 -17.91 -7.67
CA SER A 35 -3.68 -19.16 -7.09
C SER A 35 -2.61 -19.97 -6.33
N ASN A 36 -1.34 -19.86 -6.71
CA ASN A 36 -0.27 -20.78 -6.27
C ASN A 36 0.81 -20.17 -5.38
N THR A 37 0.71 -18.89 -5.02
CA THR A 37 1.84 -18.18 -4.39
C THR A 37 1.49 -17.39 -3.13
N GLY A 38 0.19 -17.23 -2.82
CA GLY A 38 -0.27 -16.36 -1.74
C GLY A 38 0.04 -14.87 -1.97
N VAL A 39 0.51 -14.52 -3.18
CA VAL A 39 0.78 -13.15 -3.57
C VAL A 39 -0.46 -12.56 -4.21
N SER A 40 -0.84 -11.37 -3.74
CA SER A 40 -1.91 -10.59 -4.32
C SER A 40 -1.43 -9.20 -4.69
N TYR A 41 -2.07 -8.67 -5.71
CA TYR A 41 -1.88 -7.33 -6.22
C TYR A 41 -3.21 -6.62 -6.25
N ARG A 42 -3.20 -5.31 -6.04
CA ARG A 42 -4.39 -4.48 -6.17
C ARG A 42 -4.27 -3.56 -7.38
N ILE A 43 -5.34 -3.41 -8.13
CA ILE A 43 -5.40 -2.49 -9.27
C ILE A 43 -5.46 -1.06 -8.73
N VAL A 44 -4.46 -0.24 -9.06
CA VAL A 44 -4.38 1.17 -8.65
C VAL A 44 -4.60 2.13 -9.81
N SER A 45 -4.51 1.64 -11.05
CA SER A 45 -4.74 2.45 -12.23
C SER A 45 -5.03 1.61 -13.46
N LEU A 46 -5.81 2.18 -14.38
CA LEU A 46 -6.11 1.66 -15.71
C LEU A 46 -5.77 2.77 -16.70
N ILE A 47 -4.75 2.55 -17.53
CA ILE A 47 -4.29 3.52 -18.54
C ILE A 47 -4.26 2.78 -19.87
N ASP A 48 -5.12 3.16 -20.81
CA ASP A 48 -5.18 2.56 -22.15
C ASP A 48 -5.25 1.02 -22.09
N ASP A 49 -4.19 0.33 -22.52
CA ASP A 49 -4.06 -1.14 -22.49
C ASP A 49 -3.27 -1.67 -21.29
N GLU A 50 -2.85 -0.80 -20.37
CA GLU A 50 -2.08 -1.16 -19.17
C GLU A 50 -2.91 -1.06 -17.88
N VAL A 51 -2.58 -1.97 -16.98
CA VAL A 51 -3.07 -2.01 -15.60
C VAL A 51 -1.88 -1.83 -14.67
N GLN A 52 -1.94 -0.80 -13.82
CA GLN A 52 -0.95 -0.66 -12.76
C GLN A 52 -1.41 -1.39 -11.51
N LEU A 53 -0.54 -2.26 -11.01
CA LEU A 53 -0.77 -3.16 -9.90
C LEU A 53 0.17 -2.83 -8.75
N VAL A 54 -0.35 -2.68 -7.53
CA VAL A 54 0.44 -2.59 -6.31
C VAL A 54 0.43 -3.91 -5.56
N GLN A 55 1.60 -4.43 -5.18
CA GLN A 55 1.67 -5.66 -4.38
C GLN A 55 1.12 -5.42 -2.99
N MET A 56 0.24 -6.31 -2.54
CA MET A 56 -0.39 -6.27 -1.22
C MET A 56 0.46 -6.99 -0.16
N ASN A 57 0.12 -6.75 1.12
CA ASN A 57 0.67 -7.46 2.28
C ASN A 57 2.20 -7.39 2.45
N ILE A 58 2.83 -6.34 1.90
CA ILE A 58 4.25 -6.06 2.07
C ILE A 58 4.48 -4.67 2.68
N ASN A 59 5.63 -4.48 3.32
CA ASN A 59 6.00 -3.23 4.00
C ASN A 59 6.65 -2.17 3.09
N SER A 60 6.67 -2.39 1.78
CA SER A 60 7.17 -1.45 0.78
C SER A 60 6.12 -1.21 -0.31
N ILE A 61 6.32 -0.18 -1.13
CA ILE A 61 5.49 0.05 -2.31
C ILE A 61 6.14 -0.70 -3.47
N ASN A 62 5.42 -1.66 -4.05
CA ASN A 62 5.86 -2.36 -5.25
C ASN A 62 4.79 -2.28 -6.33
N ILE A 63 5.02 -1.40 -7.31
CA ILE A 63 4.08 -1.12 -8.40
C ILE A 63 4.65 -1.69 -9.70
N LYS A 64 3.80 -2.30 -10.51
CA LYS A 64 4.11 -2.81 -11.85
C LYS A 64 3.02 -2.40 -12.83
N ALA A 65 3.38 -2.12 -14.08
CA ALA A 65 2.45 -2.05 -15.20
C ALA A 65 2.44 -3.40 -15.92
N ILE A 66 1.26 -3.82 -16.35
CA ILE A 66 1.03 -5.08 -17.07
C ILE A 66 -0.07 -4.83 -18.10
N SER A 67 0.03 -5.42 -19.29
CA SER A 67 -1.04 -5.31 -20.29
C SER A 67 -2.32 -6.02 -19.85
N LYS A 68 -3.47 -5.48 -20.23
CA LYS A 68 -4.78 -6.10 -20.02
C LYS A 68 -4.87 -7.46 -20.71
N ASP A 69 -4.34 -7.57 -21.92
CA ASP A 69 -4.25 -8.83 -22.66
C ASP A 69 -3.53 -9.93 -21.86
N TYR A 70 -2.40 -9.61 -21.23
CA TYR A 70 -1.68 -10.60 -20.42
C TYR A 70 -2.48 -11.02 -19.18
N LEU A 71 -3.18 -10.08 -18.52
CA LEU A 71 -4.07 -10.42 -17.42
C LEU A 71 -5.24 -11.31 -17.87
N ASN A 72 -5.81 -11.06 -19.04
CA ASN A 72 -6.85 -11.92 -19.61
C ASN A 72 -6.33 -13.34 -19.87
N LYS A 73 -5.14 -13.48 -20.46
CA LYS A 73 -4.48 -14.77 -20.66
C LYS A 73 -4.26 -15.52 -19.35
N LEU A 74 -3.90 -14.82 -18.27
CA LEU A 74 -3.76 -15.42 -16.94
C LEU A 74 -5.11 -15.87 -16.34
N LEU A 75 -6.19 -15.12 -16.59
CA LEU A 75 -7.54 -15.49 -16.15
C LEU A 75 -8.05 -16.72 -16.91
N ASP A 76 -7.87 -16.76 -18.22
CA ASP A 76 -8.24 -17.91 -19.06
C ASP A 76 -7.55 -19.20 -18.61
N ARG A 77 -6.32 -19.10 -18.11
CA ARG A 77 -5.54 -20.23 -17.57
C ARG A 77 -5.84 -20.54 -16.11
N SER A 78 -6.74 -19.78 -15.48
CA SER A 78 -7.04 -19.89 -14.03
C SER A 78 -5.81 -19.70 -13.12
N GLU A 79 -4.79 -18.98 -13.60
CA GLU A 79 -3.58 -18.69 -12.83
C GLU A 79 -3.79 -17.56 -11.81
N ILE A 80 -4.80 -16.72 -12.07
CA ILE A 80 -5.24 -15.63 -11.20
C ILE A 80 -6.75 -15.64 -11.01
N GLN A 81 -7.20 -15.03 -9.92
CA GLN A 81 -8.60 -14.71 -9.64
C GLN A 81 -8.74 -13.22 -9.35
N ILE A 82 -9.88 -12.62 -9.72
CA ILE A 82 -10.24 -11.25 -9.36
C ILE A 82 -11.19 -11.31 -8.17
N LEU A 83 -10.82 -10.62 -7.09
CA LEU A 83 -11.65 -10.42 -5.92
C LEU A 83 -12.07 -8.95 -5.88
N GLN A 84 -13.36 -8.72 -5.68
CA GLN A 84 -13.90 -7.36 -5.60
C GLN A 84 -13.37 -6.64 -4.35
N HIS A 85 -13.22 -5.33 -4.48
CA HIS A 85 -12.89 -4.49 -3.34
C HIS A 85 -14.06 -4.41 -2.34
N GLU A 86 -13.76 -4.67 -1.08
CA GLU A 86 -14.61 -4.30 0.04
C GLU A 86 -13.95 -3.15 0.82
N ASP A 87 -14.72 -2.09 1.08
CA ASP A 87 -14.27 -0.94 1.87
C ASP A 87 -14.19 -1.29 3.37
N LEU A 88 -13.22 -0.71 4.06
CA LEU A 88 -13.14 -0.82 5.51
C LEU A 88 -14.22 0.03 6.17
N ILE A 89 -15.10 -0.63 6.93
CA ILE A 89 -16.11 0.05 7.75
C ILE A 89 -15.50 0.41 9.10
N VAL A 90 -15.66 1.67 9.50
CA VAL A 90 -15.13 2.21 10.75
C VAL A 90 -16.24 2.91 11.53
N ASP A 91 -16.33 2.61 12.83
CA ASP A 91 -17.26 3.24 13.76
C ASP A 91 -16.66 4.56 14.28
N GLU A 92 -17.08 5.68 13.67
CA GLU A 92 -16.55 7.01 13.95
C GLU A 92 -16.84 7.52 15.37
N ASP A 93 -17.92 7.05 16.00
CA ASP A 93 -18.36 7.52 17.33
C ASP A 93 -17.41 7.06 18.44
N LYS A 94 -16.62 6.01 18.17
CA LYS A 94 -15.65 5.44 19.09
C LYS A 94 -14.24 6.00 18.92
N ILE A 95 -14.05 7.01 18.05
CA ILE A 95 -12.74 7.55 17.71
C ILE A 95 -12.51 8.86 18.45
N ASP A 96 -11.43 8.91 19.24
CA ASP A 96 -10.96 10.13 19.89
C ASP A 96 -10.57 11.22 18.87
N PHE A 97 -10.80 12.47 19.23
CA PHE A 97 -10.51 13.65 18.41
C PHE A 97 -9.06 13.67 17.89
N LYS A 98 -8.07 13.32 18.72
CA LYS A 98 -6.67 13.28 18.32
C LYS A 98 -6.38 12.26 17.21
N ILE A 99 -7.11 11.15 17.23
CA ILE A 99 -6.97 10.08 16.24
C ILE A 99 -7.59 10.55 14.93
N ARG A 100 -8.75 11.20 15.00
CA ARG A 100 -9.43 11.82 13.86
C ARG A 100 -8.55 12.89 13.20
N GLU A 101 -7.93 13.77 13.97
CA GLU A 101 -7.00 14.79 13.44
C GLU A 101 -5.78 14.16 12.74
N ALA A 102 -5.21 13.10 13.32
CA ALA A 102 -4.11 12.39 12.69
C ALA A 102 -4.54 11.66 11.41
N HIS A 103 -5.76 11.14 11.36
CA HIS A 103 -6.35 10.53 10.16
C HIS A 103 -6.58 11.58 9.07
N ASP A 104 -7.18 12.72 9.40
CA ASP A 104 -7.43 13.83 8.47
C ASP A 104 -6.14 14.31 7.81
N LEU A 105 -5.07 14.42 8.59
CA LEU A 105 -3.74 14.76 8.08
C LEU A 105 -3.23 13.69 7.10
N ASN A 106 -3.36 12.41 7.45
CA ASN A 106 -2.94 11.32 6.56
C ASN A 106 -3.76 11.31 5.26
N MET A 107 -5.08 11.54 5.35
CA MET A 107 -5.98 11.61 4.22
C MET A 107 -5.61 12.75 3.27
N LYS A 108 -5.33 13.95 3.81
CA LYS A 108 -4.87 15.10 3.00
C LYS A 108 -3.61 14.75 2.19
N ILE A 109 -2.61 14.15 2.83
CA ILE A 109 -1.36 13.75 2.18
C ILE A 109 -1.61 12.69 1.08
N ALA A 110 -2.48 11.71 1.35
CA ALA A 110 -2.84 10.67 0.41
C ALA A 110 -3.56 11.22 -0.84
N ILE A 111 -4.53 12.13 -0.64
CA ILE A 111 -5.27 12.77 -1.73
C ILE A 111 -4.34 13.67 -2.56
N GLU A 112 -3.40 14.39 -1.94
CA GLU A 112 -2.42 15.20 -2.68
C GLU A 112 -1.51 14.33 -3.55
N MET A 113 -1.08 13.18 -3.04
CA MET A 113 -0.32 12.19 -3.81
C MET A 113 -1.13 11.68 -5.00
N GLN A 114 -2.39 11.30 -4.77
CA GLN A 114 -3.30 10.86 -5.84
C GLN A 114 -3.45 11.92 -6.93
N LYS A 115 -3.68 13.18 -6.55
CA LYS A 115 -3.82 14.30 -7.50
C LYS A 115 -2.54 14.56 -8.30
N TYR A 116 -1.38 14.46 -7.67
CA TYR A 116 -0.10 14.71 -8.32
C TYR A 116 0.26 13.66 -9.36
N PHE A 117 0.10 12.37 -9.01
CA PHE A 117 0.43 11.27 -9.91
C PHE A 117 -0.71 10.90 -10.88
N LYS A 118 -1.95 11.32 -10.56
CA LYS A 118 -3.18 11.00 -11.29
C LYS A 118 -3.38 9.50 -11.40
N ASN A 119 -2.87 8.92 -12.49
CA ASN A 119 -3.01 7.51 -12.83
C ASN A 119 -1.63 6.82 -12.98
N ASP A 120 -0.52 7.56 -12.87
CA ASP A 120 0.81 7.01 -13.09
C ASP A 120 1.61 6.92 -11.78
N TYR A 121 1.30 5.88 -11.02
CA TYR A 121 1.89 5.65 -9.70
C TYR A 121 3.28 5.00 -9.78
N ILE A 122 3.71 4.52 -10.96
CA ILE A 122 5.09 4.04 -11.16
C ILE A 122 6.10 5.15 -10.87
N LYS A 123 5.73 6.40 -11.19
CA LYS A 123 6.53 7.60 -10.90
C LYS A 123 6.81 7.83 -9.40
N LEU A 124 6.11 7.17 -8.48
CA LEU A 124 6.47 7.22 -7.06
C LEU A 124 7.89 6.74 -6.80
N LYS A 125 8.38 5.74 -7.56
CA LYS A 125 9.73 5.20 -7.37
C LYS A 125 10.81 6.00 -8.10
N THR A 126 10.46 7.05 -8.83
CA THR A 126 11.40 7.86 -9.59
C THR A 126 11.82 9.11 -8.81
N GLN A 127 12.66 9.95 -9.43
CA GLN A 127 13.06 11.23 -8.86
C GLN A 127 11.85 12.14 -8.61
N ALA A 128 10.81 12.07 -9.45
CA ALA A 128 9.57 12.83 -9.26
C ALA A 128 8.89 12.47 -7.93
N GLY A 129 8.78 11.17 -7.63
CA GLY A 129 8.28 10.68 -6.34
C GLY A 129 9.12 11.12 -5.14
N THR A 130 10.44 11.16 -5.31
CA THR A 130 11.36 11.63 -4.27
C THR A 130 11.17 13.12 -3.99
N HIS A 131 11.13 13.95 -5.03
CA HIS A 131 10.90 15.40 -4.91
C HIS A 131 9.54 15.72 -4.32
N PHE A 132 8.49 15.05 -4.80
CA PHE A 132 7.15 15.20 -4.24
C PHE A 132 7.10 14.84 -2.76
N THR A 133 7.73 13.72 -2.37
CA THR A 133 7.84 13.33 -0.96
C THR A 133 8.56 14.38 -0.13
N GLN A 134 9.65 14.95 -0.63
CA GLN A 134 10.39 16.01 0.07
C GLN A 134 9.54 17.27 0.26
N ALA A 135 8.75 17.67 -0.75
CA ALA A 135 7.82 18.79 -0.63
C ALA A 135 6.75 18.53 0.44
N GLN A 136 6.23 17.32 0.52
CA GLN A 136 5.26 16.91 1.55
C GLN A 136 5.87 16.91 2.95
N MET A 137 7.14 16.48 3.09
CA MET A 137 7.88 16.55 4.35
C MET A 137 7.98 17.99 4.86
N THR A 138 8.37 18.92 3.99
CA THR A 138 8.50 20.35 4.32
C THR A 138 7.14 20.96 4.66
N LYS A 139 6.11 20.65 3.87
CA LYS A 139 4.76 21.23 4.02
C LYS A 139 4.08 20.83 5.32
N TYR A 140 4.19 19.57 5.73
CA TYR A 140 3.47 19.03 6.88
C TYR A 140 4.34 18.80 8.12
N GLY A 141 5.65 19.00 8.03
CA GLY A 141 6.57 18.72 9.14
C GLY A 141 6.65 17.23 9.50
N ILE A 142 6.44 16.34 8.53
CA ILE A 142 6.35 14.90 8.75
C ILE A 142 7.60 14.19 8.21
N GLY A 143 8.11 13.21 8.96
CA GLY A 143 9.22 12.39 8.51
C GLY A 143 8.89 11.51 7.30
N LYS A 144 9.89 11.32 6.43
CA LYS A 144 9.84 10.48 5.21
C LYS A 144 9.13 9.15 5.42
N THR A 145 9.49 8.41 6.47
CA THR A 145 8.92 7.08 6.76
C THR A 145 7.41 7.10 6.98
N LYS A 146 6.86 8.14 7.63
CA LYS A 146 5.42 8.26 7.85
C LYS A 146 4.70 8.54 6.52
N ILE A 147 5.25 9.41 5.67
CA ILE A 147 4.67 9.70 4.35
C ILE A 147 4.63 8.45 3.48
N TRP A 148 5.75 7.73 3.35
CA TRP A 148 5.77 6.47 2.59
C TRP A 148 4.81 5.42 3.14
N ARG A 149 4.63 5.37 4.47
CA ARG A 149 3.63 4.50 5.10
C ARG A 149 2.20 4.90 4.72
N ILE A 150 1.89 6.19 4.67
CA ILE A 150 0.59 6.70 4.21
C ILE A 150 0.34 6.28 2.76
N TYR A 151 1.27 6.59 1.85
CA TYR A 151 1.15 6.23 0.43
C TYR A 151 0.95 4.73 0.25
N ARG A 152 1.74 3.92 0.95
CA ARG A 152 1.65 2.46 0.87
C ARG A 152 0.27 1.97 1.31
N ARG A 153 -0.20 2.40 2.49
CA ARG A 153 -1.50 1.95 3.01
C ARG A 153 -2.63 2.34 2.07
N PHE A 154 -2.63 3.58 1.62
CA PHE A 154 -3.65 4.10 0.72
C PHE A 154 -3.71 3.36 -0.63
N LEU A 155 -2.54 3.09 -1.24
CA LEU A 155 -2.51 2.35 -2.50
C LEU A 155 -2.88 0.87 -2.31
N GLN A 156 -2.33 0.22 -1.28
CA GLN A 156 -2.60 -1.20 -1.01
C GLN A 156 -4.05 -1.45 -0.55
N SER A 157 -4.76 -0.43 -0.04
CA SER A 157 -6.17 -0.51 0.32
C SER A 157 -7.12 -0.23 -0.83
N GLY A 158 -6.64 0.24 -1.99
CA GLY A 158 -7.51 0.57 -3.12
C GLY A 158 -8.08 1.98 -3.04
N PHE A 159 -7.34 2.91 -2.44
CA PHE A 159 -7.77 4.28 -2.19
C PHE A 159 -8.84 4.43 -1.10
N ASP A 160 -9.07 3.38 -0.31
CA ASP A 160 -9.86 3.45 0.90
C ASP A 160 -9.16 4.33 1.96
N THR A 161 -9.80 5.44 2.31
CA THR A 161 -9.32 6.41 3.30
C THR A 161 -9.40 5.86 4.72
N ASN A 162 -10.34 4.96 5.02
CA ASN A 162 -10.48 4.35 6.34
C ASN A 162 -9.28 3.45 6.67
N ALA A 163 -8.62 2.87 5.66
CA ALA A 163 -7.38 2.12 5.84
C ALA A 163 -6.19 2.97 6.36
N LEU A 164 -6.32 4.31 6.38
CA LEU A 164 -5.32 5.21 6.97
C LEU A 164 -5.39 5.31 8.49
N TYR A 165 -6.48 4.85 9.11
CA TYR A 165 -6.52 4.65 10.55
C TYR A 165 -5.45 3.66 11.00
N ASP A 166 -4.99 3.78 12.24
CA ASP A 166 -4.13 2.75 12.80
C ASP A 166 -4.98 1.54 13.19
N GLN A 167 -4.72 0.37 12.61
CA GLN A 167 -5.42 -0.88 12.94
C GLN A 167 -5.37 -1.21 14.44
N ARG A 168 -4.33 -0.74 15.15
CA ARG A 168 -4.21 -0.89 16.61
C ARG A 168 -5.24 -0.09 17.39
N ILE A 169 -5.85 0.89 16.77
CA ILE A 169 -6.87 1.77 17.34
C ILE A 169 -8.26 1.21 17.01
N LEU A 170 -8.42 0.63 15.81
CA LEU A 170 -9.67 0.01 15.36
C LEU A 170 -9.95 -1.36 16.00
N SER A 171 -8.92 -2.07 16.46
CA SER A 171 -9.10 -3.27 17.28
C SER A 171 -9.47 -2.83 18.70
N HIS A 172 -10.75 -2.95 19.05
CA HIS A 172 -11.30 -2.67 20.37
C HIS A 172 -10.45 -3.26 21.50
N ASP A 173 -9.76 -2.37 22.23
CA ASP A 173 -9.46 -2.36 23.68
C ASP A 173 -8.17 -1.53 23.92
N LEU A 174 -8.31 -0.20 23.85
CA LEU A 174 -7.25 0.73 24.24
C LEU A 174 -7.20 0.94 25.76
N SER A 175 -8.25 0.56 26.49
CA SER A 175 -8.40 0.74 27.94
C SER A 175 -7.38 -0.05 28.76
N HIS A 176 -6.81 -1.13 28.22
CA HIS A 176 -5.88 -2.01 28.96
C HIS A 176 -4.42 -1.95 28.50
N ARG A 177 -4.03 -0.98 27.66
CA ARG A 177 -2.62 -0.86 27.23
C ARG A 177 -1.79 -0.14 28.28
N VAL A 178 -1.37 -0.89 29.30
CA VAL A 178 -0.29 -0.47 30.21
C VAL A 178 1.01 -0.43 29.39
N TYR A 179 1.57 0.77 29.23
CA TYR A 179 2.88 0.96 28.62
C TYR A 179 3.93 0.39 29.56
N HIS A 180 4.29 -0.88 29.41
CA HIS A 180 5.50 -1.39 30.02
C HIS A 180 6.68 -0.80 29.26
N SER A 181 7.40 0.14 29.86
CA SER A 181 8.73 0.50 29.42
C SER A 181 9.49 -0.80 29.14
N LYS A 182 10.05 -0.98 27.94
CA LYS A 182 10.93 -2.12 27.69
C LYS A 182 11.96 -2.13 28.81
N VAL A 183 12.00 -3.19 29.59
CA VAL A 183 13.07 -3.44 30.56
C VAL A 183 14.35 -3.66 29.75
N GLY A 184 15.00 -2.55 29.41
CA GLY A 184 16.37 -2.58 28.96
C GLY A 184 17.17 -3.31 30.03
N ARG A 185 18.03 -4.24 29.61
CA ARG A 185 19.00 -4.84 30.51
C ARG A 185 19.81 -3.69 31.12
N LYS A 186 19.73 -3.49 32.43
CA LYS A 186 20.58 -2.49 33.11
C LYS A 186 22.03 -2.76 32.70
N PRO A 187 22.80 -1.75 32.25
CA PRO A 187 24.18 -1.96 31.87
C PRO A 187 24.93 -2.53 33.07
N LYS A 188 25.65 -3.64 32.87
CA LYS A 188 26.37 -4.35 33.95
C LYS A 188 27.55 -3.54 34.51
N TYR A 189 27.93 -2.45 33.86
CA TYR A 189 29.05 -1.59 34.25
C TYR A 189 28.68 -0.13 34.00
N SER A 190 28.08 0.53 35.00
CA SER A 190 28.14 1.99 35.13
C SER A 190 29.16 2.32 36.22
N THR A 191 30.45 2.14 35.92
CA THR A 191 31.49 2.81 36.69
C THR A 191 31.60 4.23 36.16
N PHE A 192 30.68 5.10 36.57
CA PHE A 192 31.05 6.51 36.70
C PHE A 192 32.00 6.56 37.89
N GLY A 193 33.30 6.54 37.61
CA GLY A 193 34.29 6.96 38.57
C GLY A 193 33.95 8.40 38.94
N LYS A 194 33.50 8.59 40.19
CA LYS A 194 33.76 9.85 40.88
C LYS A 194 35.26 9.83 41.16
N SER A 195 36.00 10.69 40.48
CA SER A 195 37.27 11.18 41.01
C SER A 195 36.99 12.57 41.55
N ASP A 196 37.03 12.66 42.87
CA ASP A 196 37.19 13.91 43.62
C ASP A 196 38.52 14.61 43.25
#